data_AF-A0A3Q9VA09-F1
#
_entry.id   AF-A0A3Q9VA09-F1
#
_cell.length_a   1.000
_cell.length_b   1.000
_cell.length_c   1.000
_cell.angle_alpha   90.00
_cell.angle_beta   90.00
_cell.angle_gamma   90.00
#
_symmetry.space_group_name_H-M   'P 1'
#
loop_
_entity.id
_entity.type
_entity.pdbx_description
1 polymer ?
#
loop_
_entity_poly.entity_id
_entity_poly.type
_entity_poly.pdbx_seq_one_letter_code
_entity_poly.pdbx_strand_id
1 'polypeptide(L)'
;MKKNIKWLPLLALSPLFVAPMMVSCVKFENLKYSLLNYVKNKVFNTIKDVDNFFPNTTDQDVIALKNDLNALIQDLKQKRIDEVNTFEKLKEEAETRISNIIKRFSDIKQQKIDIISQYLKNINDFSVWTLANIINPKYEVLTKEIEEYLKTENNIDYNLTIEELKNKNILLEKFIKEIKDKKIKIDKKHLNLSG
;
A
#
# COMPACT_ATOMS: atom_id res chain seq x y z
N MET A 1 -13.14 -28.83 -39.33
CA MET A 1 -12.08 -29.71 -38.77
C MET A 1 -11.00 -28.85 -38.14
N LYS A 2 -10.69 -29.11 -36.86
CA LYS A 2 -9.67 -28.43 -36.03
C LYS A 2 -8.27 -28.99 -36.36
N LYS A 3 -7.25 -28.13 -36.46
CA LYS A 3 -5.84 -28.55 -36.45
C LYS A 3 -5.21 -28.16 -35.12
N ASN A 4 -4.96 -29.17 -34.30
CA ASN A 4 -4.21 -29.09 -33.04
C ASN A 4 -2.71 -28.99 -33.35
N ILE A 5 -2.08 -27.91 -32.93
CA ILE A 5 -0.62 -27.76 -32.99
C ILE A 5 -0.05 -28.23 -31.65
N LYS A 6 0.44 -29.48 -31.64
CA LYS A 6 1.21 -30.12 -30.56
C LYS A 6 2.67 -29.63 -30.62
N TRP A 7 3.06 -28.66 -29.80
CA TRP A 7 4.48 -28.33 -29.54
C TRP A 7 4.94 -28.90 -28.19
N LEU A 8 4.91 -30.23 -28.10
CA LEU A 8 5.55 -31.01 -27.04
C LEU A 8 6.45 -32.05 -27.73
N PRO A 9 7.56 -31.60 -28.33
CA PRO A 9 8.82 -32.33 -28.13
C PRO A 9 10.03 -31.39 -28.20
N LEU A 10 10.23 -30.56 -27.17
CA LEU A 10 11.54 -29.96 -26.86
C LEU A 10 12.04 -30.37 -25.47
N LEU A 11 11.40 -31.39 -24.88
CA LEU A 11 11.85 -32.14 -23.70
C LEU A 11 12.76 -33.34 -24.05
N ALA A 12 13.20 -33.45 -25.30
CA ALA A 12 14.14 -34.48 -25.72
C ALA A 12 15.58 -33.97 -25.62
N LEU A 13 16.19 -34.25 -24.47
CA LEU A 13 17.53 -34.81 -24.34
C LEU A 13 18.66 -34.16 -25.18
N SER A 14 19.47 -33.34 -24.51
CA SER A 14 20.88 -33.13 -24.86
C SER A 14 21.71 -33.33 -23.57
N PRO A 15 22.95 -33.83 -23.64
CA PRO A 15 23.26 -35.18 -23.18
C PRO A 15 23.79 -35.21 -21.75
N LEU A 16 23.27 -36.18 -21.00
CA LEU A 16 23.99 -36.90 -19.95
C LEU A 16 25.27 -37.54 -20.52
N PHE A 17 26.33 -36.76 -20.77
CA PHE A 17 27.66 -37.32 -21.03
C PHE A 17 28.75 -36.38 -20.48
N VAL A 18 28.94 -36.46 -19.17
CA VAL A 18 30.28 -36.44 -18.58
C VAL A 18 30.45 -37.80 -17.91
N ALA A 19 31.54 -38.49 -18.26
CA ALA A 19 31.79 -39.92 -18.11
C ALA A 19 31.36 -40.58 -16.77
N PRO A 20 30.91 -41.85 -16.77
CA PRO A 20 30.67 -42.64 -15.55
C PRO A 20 31.94 -43.01 -14.77
N MET A 21 33.12 -42.46 -15.11
CA MET A 21 34.41 -42.80 -14.47
C MET A 21 35.00 -41.68 -13.59
N MET A 22 34.22 -40.67 -13.20
CA MET A 22 34.63 -39.68 -12.18
C MET A 22 33.63 -39.53 -11.01
N VAL A 23 32.81 -40.55 -10.76
CA VAL A 23 31.75 -40.53 -9.73
C VAL A 23 32.21 -41.26 -8.45
N SER A 24 33.37 -40.89 -7.90
CA SER A 24 33.82 -41.41 -6.59
C SER A 24 34.13 -40.32 -5.56
N CYS A 25 34.09 -39.03 -5.93
CA CYS A 25 34.44 -37.93 -5.01
C CYS A 25 33.42 -36.79 -4.96
N VAL A 26 32.31 -36.84 -5.71
CA VAL A 26 31.24 -35.84 -5.56
C VAL A 26 30.27 -36.36 -4.51
N LYS A 27 30.41 -35.88 -3.27
CA LYS A 27 29.46 -36.16 -2.19
C LYS A 27 28.04 -35.90 -2.71
N PHE A 28 27.13 -36.85 -2.54
CA PHE A 28 25.73 -36.77 -2.98
C PHE A 28 25.04 -35.47 -2.51
N GLU A 29 25.47 -34.94 -1.37
CA GLU A 29 25.09 -33.64 -0.82
C GLU A 29 25.38 -32.47 -1.78
N ASN A 30 26.53 -32.45 -2.45
CA ASN A 30 26.88 -31.41 -3.43
C ASN A 30 25.94 -31.43 -4.65
N LEU A 31 25.48 -32.61 -5.04
CA LEU A 31 24.55 -32.80 -6.15
C LEU A 31 23.14 -32.36 -5.77
N LYS A 32 22.70 -32.67 -4.54
CA LYS A 32 21.45 -32.18 -3.94
C LYS A 32 21.39 -30.64 -3.92
N TYR A 33 22.41 -29.98 -3.37
CA TYR A 33 22.43 -28.52 -3.29
C TYR A 33 22.54 -27.85 -4.67
N SER A 34 23.27 -28.44 -5.61
CA SER A 34 23.34 -27.93 -6.98
C SER A 34 21.97 -27.98 -7.68
N LEU A 35 21.24 -29.09 -7.53
CA LEU A 35 19.89 -29.24 -8.08
C LEU A 35 18.91 -28.23 -7.44
N LEU A 36 18.96 -28.08 -6.12
CA LEU A 36 18.08 -27.15 -5.39
C LEU A 36 18.32 -25.70 -5.81
N ASN A 37 19.58 -25.27 -5.95
CA ASN A 37 19.91 -23.92 -6.44
C ASN A 37 19.47 -23.72 -7.89
N TYR A 38 19.61 -24.73 -8.75
CA TYR A 38 19.12 -24.66 -10.14
C TYR A 38 17.61 -24.49 -10.21
N VAL A 39 16.85 -25.31 -9.46
CA VAL A 39 15.38 -25.20 -9.39
C VAL A 39 14.96 -23.84 -8.84
N LYS A 40 15.58 -23.40 -7.74
CA LYS A 40 15.33 -22.09 -7.11
C LYS A 40 15.50 -20.96 -8.14
N ASN A 41 16.62 -20.92 -8.85
CA ASN A 41 16.89 -19.90 -9.86
C ASN A 41 15.88 -19.95 -11.00
N LYS A 42 15.50 -21.16 -11.45
CA LYS A 42 14.47 -21.31 -12.49
C LYS A 42 13.12 -20.78 -12.04
N VAL A 43 12.71 -21.05 -10.81
CA VAL A 43 11.45 -20.54 -10.22
C VAL A 43 11.47 -19.01 -10.15
N PHE A 44 12.50 -18.41 -9.56
CA PHE A 44 12.61 -16.96 -9.45
C PHE A 44 12.79 -16.24 -10.80
N ASN A 45 13.29 -16.93 -11.83
CA ASN A 45 13.30 -16.42 -13.20
C ASN A 45 11.94 -16.59 -13.91
N THR A 46 11.08 -17.49 -13.43
CA THR A 46 9.71 -17.68 -13.95
C THR A 46 8.72 -16.71 -13.31
N ILE A 47 9.00 -16.24 -12.09
CA ILE A 47 8.31 -15.08 -11.52
C ILE A 47 8.61 -13.90 -12.46
N LYS A 48 7.66 -13.61 -13.36
CA LYS A 48 7.70 -12.43 -14.23
C LYS A 48 7.94 -11.19 -13.37
N ASP A 49 8.61 -10.17 -13.92
CA ASP A 49 8.85 -8.90 -13.21
C ASP A 49 7.59 -8.47 -12.45
N VAL A 50 7.75 -8.17 -11.16
CA VAL A 50 6.66 -7.76 -10.26
C VAL A 50 5.87 -6.60 -10.88
N ASP A 51 6.55 -5.80 -11.68
CA ASP A 51 6.06 -4.74 -12.56
C ASP A 51 4.82 -5.13 -13.38
N ASN A 52 4.72 -6.38 -13.82
CA ASN A 52 3.57 -6.86 -14.60
C ASN A 52 2.29 -7.03 -13.76
N PHE A 53 2.40 -7.17 -12.44
CA PHE A 53 1.26 -7.27 -11.54
C PHE A 53 0.70 -5.89 -11.15
N PHE A 54 1.48 -4.82 -11.36
CA PHE A 54 1.11 -3.45 -11.02
C PHE A 54 1.29 -2.49 -12.22
N PRO A 55 0.57 -2.72 -13.34
CA PRO A 55 0.72 -1.89 -14.53
C PRO A 55 0.13 -0.49 -14.31
N ASN A 56 0.87 0.55 -14.73
CA ASN A 56 0.39 1.93 -14.88
C ASN A 56 -0.27 2.55 -13.63
N THR A 57 0.26 2.25 -12.44
CA THR A 57 -0.20 2.89 -11.19
C THR A 57 0.57 4.18 -10.88
N THR A 58 -0.13 5.20 -10.39
CA THR A 58 0.46 6.44 -9.83
C THR A 58 0.41 6.45 -8.30
N ASP A 59 -0.21 5.44 -7.68
CA ASP A 59 -0.33 5.32 -6.22
C ASP A 59 1.06 5.01 -5.63
N GLN A 60 1.59 5.96 -4.85
CA GLN A 60 2.91 5.85 -4.24
C GLN A 60 3.04 4.66 -3.28
N ASP A 61 1.96 4.26 -2.61
CA ASP A 61 1.98 3.10 -1.71
C ASP A 61 2.13 1.80 -2.52
N VAL A 62 1.49 1.74 -3.69
CA VAL A 62 1.59 0.58 -4.60
C VAL A 62 2.97 0.54 -5.26
N ILE A 63 3.53 1.69 -5.61
CA ILE A 63 4.92 1.80 -6.10
C ILE A 63 5.91 1.32 -5.03
N ALA A 64 5.72 1.72 -3.77
CA ALA A 64 6.54 1.25 -2.66
C ALA A 64 6.44 -0.26 -2.47
N LEU A 65 5.22 -0.82 -2.44
CA LEU A 65 4.98 -2.27 -2.36
C LEU A 65 5.69 -3.03 -3.49
N LYS A 66 5.57 -2.53 -4.72
CA LYS A 66 6.24 -3.09 -5.89
C LYS A 66 7.76 -3.12 -5.71
N ASN A 67 8.35 -2.01 -5.24
CA ASN A 67 9.80 -1.91 -5.01
C ASN A 67 10.26 -2.88 -3.91
N ASP A 68 9.51 -3.00 -2.82
CA ASP A 68 9.82 -3.93 -1.72
C ASP A 68 9.81 -5.39 -2.17
N LEU A 69 8.79 -5.78 -2.96
CA LEU A 69 8.67 -7.13 -3.52
C LEU A 69 9.80 -7.43 -4.51
N ASN A 70 10.14 -6.47 -5.38
CA ASN A 70 11.28 -6.60 -6.29
C ASN A 70 12.60 -6.77 -5.52
N ALA A 71 12.85 -5.97 -4.49
CA ALA A 71 14.03 -6.07 -3.65
C ALA A 71 14.12 -7.44 -2.95
N LEU A 72 13.00 -7.94 -2.42
CA LEU A 72 12.94 -9.26 -1.79
C LEU A 72 13.28 -10.38 -2.79
N ILE A 73 12.70 -10.35 -3.99
CA ILE A 73 12.95 -11.37 -5.01
C ILE A 73 14.43 -11.39 -5.42
N GLN A 74 15.04 -10.21 -5.59
CA GLN A 74 16.46 -10.12 -5.93
C GLN A 74 17.36 -10.65 -4.81
N ASP A 75 17.04 -10.36 -3.56
CA ASP A 75 17.77 -10.90 -2.40
C ASP A 75 17.65 -12.44 -2.33
N LEU A 76 16.45 -12.99 -2.47
CA LEU A 76 16.23 -14.45 -2.46
C LEU A 76 16.91 -15.17 -3.64
N LYS A 77 17.02 -14.51 -4.81
CA LYS A 77 17.80 -15.01 -5.96
C LYS A 77 19.28 -15.17 -5.60
N GLN A 78 19.85 -14.23 -4.84
CA GLN A 78 21.27 -14.23 -4.48
C GLN A 78 21.63 -15.23 -3.37
N LYS A 79 20.67 -15.59 -2.50
CA LYS A 79 20.92 -16.53 -1.39
C LYS A 79 21.17 -17.97 -1.84
N ARG A 80 22.35 -18.52 -1.56
CA ARG A 80 22.67 -19.91 -1.91
C ARG A 80 22.00 -20.89 -0.94
N ILE A 81 21.46 -21.98 -1.48
CA ILE A 81 21.00 -23.13 -0.68
C ILE A 81 22.20 -24.03 -0.40
N ASP A 82 22.47 -24.27 0.88
CA ASP A 82 23.54 -25.14 1.38
C ASP A 82 23.14 -25.78 2.73
N GLU A 83 24.10 -26.37 3.44
CA GLU A 83 23.87 -27.03 4.74
C GLU A 83 23.41 -26.06 5.83
N VAL A 84 23.81 -24.79 5.75
CA VAL A 84 23.49 -23.76 6.74
C VAL A 84 22.19 -23.05 6.37
N ASN A 85 22.06 -22.69 5.09
CA ASN A 85 20.91 -22.06 4.46
C ASN A 85 20.10 -23.12 3.70
N THR A 86 19.37 -23.94 4.44
CA THR A 86 18.54 -24.99 3.85
C THR A 86 17.40 -24.39 3.02
N PHE A 87 16.84 -25.20 2.13
CA PHE A 87 15.67 -24.80 1.34
C PHE A 87 14.49 -24.37 2.23
N GLU A 88 14.25 -25.10 3.33
CA GLU A 88 13.18 -24.74 4.27
C GLU A 88 13.44 -23.40 4.96
N LYS A 89 14.68 -23.11 5.40
CA LYS A 89 15.01 -21.78 5.96
C LYS A 89 14.76 -20.67 4.95
N LEU A 90 15.15 -20.88 3.69
CA LEU A 90 14.95 -19.88 2.63
C LEU A 90 13.46 -19.68 2.32
N LYS A 91 12.66 -20.75 2.36
CA LYS A 91 11.20 -20.70 2.21
C LYS A 91 10.55 -19.95 3.38
N GLU A 92 10.85 -20.32 4.63
CA GLU A 92 10.31 -19.66 5.82
C GLU A 92 10.66 -18.17 5.84
N GLU A 93 11.89 -17.81 5.46
CA GLU A 93 12.31 -16.42 5.37
C GLU A 93 11.52 -15.66 4.28
N ALA A 94 11.34 -16.27 3.10
CA ALA A 94 10.55 -15.69 2.03
C ALA A 94 9.10 -15.47 2.45
N GLU A 95 8.43 -16.49 3.02
CA GLU A 95 7.06 -16.41 3.51
C GLU A 95 6.90 -15.31 4.58
N THR A 96 7.81 -15.27 5.55
CA THR A 96 7.81 -14.25 6.61
C THR A 96 7.98 -12.85 6.04
N ARG A 97 8.91 -12.65 5.12
CA ARG A 97 9.19 -11.31 4.55
C ARG A 97 8.09 -10.86 3.59
N ILE A 98 7.53 -11.76 2.78
CA ILE A 98 6.35 -11.46 1.95
C ILE A 98 5.19 -11.05 2.85
N SER A 99 4.91 -11.84 3.89
CA SER A 99 3.85 -11.55 4.86
C SER A 99 4.03 -10.17 5.50
N ASN A 100 5.25 -9.84 5.94
CA ASN A 100 5.55 -8.53 6.51
C ASN A 100 5.38 -7.37 5.53
N ILE A 101 5.79 -7.54 4.27
CA ILE A 101 5.60 -6.52 3.22
C ILE A 101 4.11 -6.28 2.97
N ILE A 102 3.33 -7.34 2.79
CA ILE A 102 1.87 -7.25 2.56
C ILE A 102 1.18 -6.64 3.77
N LYS A 103 1.53 -7.09 4.98
CA LYS A 103 0.97 -6.55 6.23
C LYS A 103 1.24 -5.06 6.35
N ARG A 104 2.48 -4.62 6.13
CA ARG A 104 2.85 -3.19 6.18
C ARG A 104 2.03 -2.36 5.19
N PHE A 105 1.89 -2.83 3.95
CA PHE A 105 1.06 -2.15 2.95
C PHE A 105 -0.40 -2.07 3.39
N SER A 106 -0.96 -3.18 3.90
CA SER A 106 -2.33 -3.22 4.43
C SER A 106 -2.51 -2.25 5.61
N ASP A 107 -1.56 -2.21 6.55
CA ASP A 107 -1.60 -1.32 7.71
C ASP A 107 -1.56 0.15 7.27
N ILE A 108 -0.75 0.51 6.26
CA ILE A 108 -0.73 1.86 5.68
C ILE A 108 -2.09 2.22 5.07
N LYS A 109 -2.68 1.32 4.26
CA LYS A 109 -3.99 1.57 3.64
C LYS A 109 -5.09 1.70 4.68
N GLN A 110 -5.09 0.84 5.71
CA GLN A 110 -6.05 0.93 6.80
C GLN A 110 -5.91 2.27 7.55
N GLN A 111 -4.69 2.70 7.89
CA GLN A 111 -4.47 4.00 8.53
C GLN A 111 -4.99 5.16 7.69
N LYS A 112 -4.76 5.15 6.37
CA LYS A 112 -5.32 6.18 5.47
C LYS A 112 -6.85 6.19 5.51
N ILE A 113 -7.48 5.01 5.43
CA ILE A 113 -8.94 4.86 5.51
C ILE A 113 -9.47 5.43 6.83
N ASP A 114 -8.83 5.12 7.96
CA ASP A 114 -9.27 5.60 9.27
C ASP A 114 -9.20 7.13 9.37
N ILE A 115 -8.11 7.74 8.88
CA ILE A 115 -7.92 9.19 8.89
C ILE A 115 -8.95 9.89 7.99
N ILE A 116 -9.20 9.35 6.79
CA ILE A 116 -10.20 9.88 5.85
C ILE A 116 -11.61 9.73 6.43
N SER A 117 -11.92 8.60 7.05
CA SER A 117 -13.22 8.36 7.70
C SER A 117 -13.46 9.37 8.82
N GLN A 118 -12.43 9.67 9.61
CA GLN A 118 -12.49 10.70 10.64
C GLN A 118 -12.74 12.10 10.06
N TYR A 119 -12.08 12.43 8.94
CA TYR A 119 -12.29 13.71 8.23
C TYR A 119 -13.73 13.88 7.77
N LEU A 120 -14.27 12.87 7.08
CA LEU A 120 -15.65 12.90 6.58
C LEU A 120 -16.67 12.97 7.73
N LYS A 121 -16.41 12.25 8.82
CA LYS A 121 -17.23 12.33 10.04
C LYS A 121 -17.22 13.75 10.61
N ASN A 122 -16.05 14.38 10.74
CA ASN A 122 -15.93 15.75 11.24
C ASN A 122 -16.68 16.76 10.35
N ILE A 123 -16.61 16.63 9.01
CA ILE A 123 -17.41 17.44 8.08
C ILE A 123 -18.90 17.22 8.30
N ASN A 124 -19.35 15.97 8.41
CA ASN A 124 -20.76 15.66 8.61
C ASN A 124 -21.28 16.23 9.93
N ASP A 125 -20.56 15.99 11.03
CA ASP A 125 -20.93 16.49 12.36
C ASP A 125 -20.96 18.03 12.39
N PHE A 126 -20.02 18.68 11.71
CA PHE A 126 -20.01 20.13 11.56
C PHE A 126 -21.16 20.67 10.70
N SER A 127 -21.54 19.96 9.64
CA SER A 127 -22.66 20.32 8.77
C SER A 127 -23.97 20.25 9.55
N VAL A 128 -24.19 19.18 10.32
CA VAL A 128 -25.34 19.04 11.22
C VAL A 128 -25.36 20.15 12.27
N TRP A 129 -24.22 20.46 12.89
CA TRP A 129 -24.11 21.55 13.85
C TRP A 129 -24.46 22.90 13.21
N THR A 130 -23.97 23.18 12.00
CA THR A 130 -24.21 24.43 11.26
C THR A 130 -25.70 24.61 10.97
N LEU A 131 -26.38 23.57 10.49
CA LEU A 131 -27.83 23.61 10.26
C LEU A 131 -28.63 23.88 11.54
N ALA A 132 -28.18 23.40 12.69
CA ALA A 132 -28.86 23.65 13.96
C ALA A 132 -28.58 25.06 14.53
N ASN A 133 -27.47 25.70 14.16
CA ASN A 133 -26.93 26.85 14.91
C ASN A 133 -26.76 28.15 14.11
N ILE A 134 -26.62 28.06 12.78
CA ILE A 134 -26.19 29.17 11.92
C ILE A 134 -27.27 29.58 10.89
N ILE A 135 -28.47 29.00 10.94
CA ILE A 135 -29.57 29.30 10.02
C ILE A 135 -30.18 30.72 10.13
N ASN A 136 -29.84 31.48 11.16
CA ASN A 136 -30.37 32.83 11.35
C ASN A 136 -29.61 33.86 10.48
N PRO A 137 -30.30 34.83 9.82
CA PRO A 137 -29.67 35.87 9.02
C PRO A 137 -28.53 36.64 9.70
N LYS A 138 -28.54 36.78 11.04
CA LYS A 138 -27.45 37.44 11.77
C LYS A 138 -26.08 36.79 11.60
N TYR A 139 -26.03 35.55 11.07
CA TYR A 139 -24.80 34.82 10.80
C TYR A 139 -24.42 34.74 9.32
N GLU A 140 -25.01 35.54 8.43
CA GLU A 140 -24.76 35.50 6.98
C GLU A 140 -23.26 35.45 6.62
N VAL A 141 -22.43 36.23 7.32
CA VAL A 141 -20.97 36.24 7.11
C VAL A 141 -20.34 34.88 7.40
N LEU A 142 -20.76 34.20 8.47
CA LEU A 142 -20.28 32.86 8.80
C LEU A 142 -20.77 31.83 7.79
N THR A 143 -22.01 31.94 7.33
CA THR A 143 -22.56 31.04 6.30
C THR A 143 -21.72 31.10 5.03
N LYS A 144 -21.36 32.29 4.55
CA LYS A 144 -20.49 32.45 3.37
C LYS A 144 -19.11 31.84 3.57
N GLU A 145 -18.49 32.08 4.74
CA GLU A 145 -17.18 31.53 5.07
C GLU A 145 -17.19 29.98 5.12
N ILE A 146 -18.25 29.39 5.68
CA ILE A 146 -18.45 27.93 5.70
C ILE A 146 -18.65 27.39 4.29
N GLU A 147 -19.48 28.02 3.47
CA GLU A 147 -19.69 27.60 2.08
C GLU A 147 -18.40 27.64 1.25
N GLU A 148 -17.60 28.71 1.38
CA GLU A 148 -16.32 28.85 0.68
C GLU A 148 -15.32 27.77 1.11
N TYR A 149 -15.22 27.51 2.41
CA TYR A 149 -14.37 26.46 2.93
C TYR A 149 -14.80 25.08 2.40
N LEU A 150 -16.09 24.74 2.52
CA LEU A 150 -16.60 23.44 2.07
C LEU A 150 -16.48 23.26 0.55
N LYS A 151 -16.64 24.31 -0.26
CA LYS A 151 -16.40 24.22 -1.72
C LYS A 151 -14.95 23.89 -2.05
N THR A 152 -14.00 24.40 -1.27
CA THR A 152 -12.57 24.24 -1.51
C THR A 152 -12.04 22.92 -0.97
N GLU A 153 -12.58 22.46 0.16
CA GLU A 153 -12.04 21.35 0.95
C GLU A 153 -12.93 20.09 0.98
N ASN A 154 -14.04 20.04 0.23
CA ASN A 154 -14.94 18.86 0.21
C ASN A 154 -14.32 17.60 -0.39
N ASN A 155 -13.28 17.75 -1.21
CA ASN A 155 -12.68 16.64 -1.94
C ASN A 155 -11.37 16.24 -1.26
N ILE A 156 -11.42 15.17 -0.47
CA ILE A 156 -10.22 14.53 0.05
C ILE A 156 -9.59 13.67 -1.04
N ASP A 157 -8.33 13.94 -1.38
CA ASP A 157 -7.59 13.10 -2.30
C ASP A 157 -7.07 11.86 -1.55
N TYR A 158 -7.49 10.68 -2.00
CA TYR A 158 -7.14 9.39 -1.41
C TYR A 158 -5.67 9.00 -1.63
N ASN A 159 -4.97 9.68 -2.55
CA ASN A 159 -3.56 9.43 -2.84
C ASN A 159 -2.61 10.19 -1.91
N LEU A 160 -3.13 11.11 -1.09
CA LEU A 160 -2.32 11.86 -0.13
C LEU A 160 -1.57 10.92 0.82
N THR A 161 -0.42 11.40 1.30
CA THR A 161 0.34 10.74 2.36
C THR A 161 -0.43 10.78 3.68
N ILE A 162 -0.07 9.90 4.62
CA ILE A 162 -0.65 9.90 5.97
C ILE A 162 -0.48 11.26 6.65
N GLU A 163 0.65 11.93 6.44
CA GLU A 163 0.95 13.21 7.04
C GLU A 163 0.11 14.34 6.44
N GLU A 164 -0.07 14.36 5.12
CA GLU A 164 -0.98 15.32 4.46
C GLU A 164 -2.43 15.12 4.88
N LEU A 165 -2.90 13.87 5.00
CA LEU A 165 -4.25 13.56 5.48
C LEU A 165 -4.44 14.01 6.95
N LYS A 166 -3.44 13.81 7.82
CA LYS A 166 -3.46 14.31 9.20
C LYS A 166 -3.52 15.83 9.22
N ASN A 167 -2.74 16.51 8.39
CA ASN A 167 -2.75 17.96 8.29
C ASN A 167 -4.10 18.49 7.81
N LYS A 168 -4.76 17.83 6.84
CA LYS A 168 -6.13 18.16 6.42
C LYS A 168 -7.12 18.09 7.59
N ASN A 169 -7.04 17.03 8.41
CA ASN A 169 -7.87 16.93 9.63
C ASN A 169 -7.62 18.07 10.62
N ILE A 170 -6.35 18.40 10.89
CA ILE A 170 -6.00 19.50 11.80
C ILE A 170 -6.55 20.83 11.29
N LEU A 171 -6.43 21.11 9.99
CA LEU A 171 -6.96 22.32 9.38
C LEU A 171 -8.48 22.40 9.49
N LEU A 172 -9.19 21.29 9.25
CA LEU A 172 -10.64 21.19 9.44
C LEU A 172 -11.04 21.46 10.89
N GLU A 173 -10.40 20.82 11.86
CA GLU A 173 -10.71 21.01 13.28
C GLU A 173 -10.48 22.45 13.73
N LYS A 174 -9.38 23.07 13.25
CA LYS A 174 -9.09 24.48 13.51
C LYS A 174 -10.18 25.38 12.91
N PHE A 175 -10.57 25.15 11.66
CA PHE A 175 -11.64 25.90 11.01
C PHE A 175 -12.96 25.79 11.77
N ILE A 176 -13.37 24.57 12.13
CA ILE A 176 -14.59 24.32 12.92
C ILE A 176 -14.58 25.11 14.24
N LYS A 177 -13.45 25.09 14.95
CA LYS A 177 -13.28 25.82 16.20
C LYS A 177 -13.40 27.33 15.99
N GLU A 178 -12.75 27.86 14.96
CA GLU A 178 -12.81 29.29 14.63
C GLU A 178 -14.24 29.75 14.32
N ILE A 179 -15.02 28.99 13.55
CA ILE A 179 -16.43 29.30 13.27
C ILE A 179 -17.26 29.29 14.55
N LYS A 180 -17.10 28.26 15.41
CA LYS A 180 -17.79 28.17 16.70
C LYS A 180 -17.48 29.37 17.61
N ASP A 181 -16.21 29.76 17.68
CA ASP A 181 -15.77 30.92 18.46
C ASP A 181 -16.31 32.25 17.91
N LYS A 182 -16.32 32.41 16.58
CA LYS A 182 -16.92 33.59 15.92
C LYS A 182 -18.42 33.67 16.20
N LYS A 183 -19.16 32.56 16.15
CA LYS A 183 -20.58 32.52 16.52
C LYS A 183 -20.81 33.04 17.94
N ILE A 184 -20.03 32.56 18.92
CA ILE A 184 -20.14 33.00 20.32
C ILE A 184 -19.92 34.52 20.45
N LYS A 185 -18.96 35.09 19.70
CA LYS A 185 -18.72 36.54 19.68
C LYS A 185 -19.90 37.31 19.11
N ILE A 186 -20.51 36.83 18.03
CA ILE A 186 -21.71 37.44 17.43
C ILE A 186 -22.87 37.43 18.42
N ASP A 187 -23.08 36.30 19.11
CA ASP A 187 -24.14 36.19 20.12
C ASP A 187 -23.97 37.18 21.27
N LYS A 188 -22.75 37.30 21.82
CA LYS A 188 -22.45 38.27 22.89
C LYS A 188 -22.65 39.71 22.44
N LYS A 189 -22.25 40.04 21.20
CA LYS A 189 -22.42 41.39 20.64
C LYS A 189 -23.90 41.75 20.49
N HIS A 190 -24.73 40.80 20.06
CA HIS A 190 -26.18 41.00 19.93
C HIS A 190 -26.89 41.16 21.28
N LEU A 191 -26.48 40.43 22.32
CA LEU A 191 -27.05 40.57 23.66
C LEU A 191 -26.76 41.95 24.26
N ASN A 192 -25.55 42.48 24.07
CA ASN A 192 -25.16 43.81 24.56
C ASN A 192 -25.78 44.98 23.77
N LEU A 193 -26.35 44.73 22.58
CA LEU A 193 -27.05 45.75 21.78
C LEU A 193 -28.57 45.73 22.00
N SER A 194 -29.08 44.72 22.72
CA SER A 194 -30.52 44.50 22.95
C SER A 194 -30.96 44.81 24.39
N GLY A 195 -30.03 45.19 25.27
CA GLY A 195 -30.28 45.59 26.66
C GLY A 195 -29.86 47.04 26.86
#